data_AF-A0A7J8YCL4-F1
#
_entry.id   AF-A0A7J8YCL4-F1
#
_cell.length_a   1.000
_cell.length_b   1.000
_cell.length_c   1.000
_cell.angle_alpha   90.00
_cell.angle_beta   90.00
_cell.angle_gamma   90.00
#
_symmetry.space_group_name_H-M   'P 1'
#
loop_
_entity.id
_entity.type
_entity.pdbx_description
1 polymer ?
#
loop_
_entity_poly.entity_id
_entity_poly.type
_entity_poly.pdbx_seq_one_letter_code
_entity_poly.pdbx_strand_id
1 'polypeptide(L)'
;MGNMRTAFEGMIKDIKGRSAFYKQDWTNGLRSGFRILAPTFYIFFASALPVIAFGEQLSRDTDDALGAVATLTSATSCGTIHSILGGQPLLIVGVAETTIIMYTYLYHFCKQRPDLGRELFLAWTAWVCVWTAMLLILLAIFNACTIITRFTRIAGEGLGILITVLFLQEAIKG
;
A
#
# COMPACT_ATOMS: atom_id res chain seq x y z
N MET A 1 13.74 -8.85 24.18
CA MET A 1 14.29 -7.90 23.20
C MET A 1 15.24 -8.67 22.30
N GLY A 2 14.86 -8.93 21.05
CA GLY A 2 15.71 -9.65 20.09
C GLY A 2 16.96 -8.83 19.79
N ASN A 3 18.12 -9.45 19.86
CA ASN A 3 19.39 -8.82 19.52
C ASN A 3 19.37 -8.35 18.06
N MET A 4 19.69 -7.09 17.82
CA MET A 4 19.94 -6.52 16.48
C MET A 4 21.28 -7.03 15.91
N ARG A 5 21.62 -8.31 16.11
CA ARG A 5 22.96 -8.84 15.86
C ARG A 5 23.05 -9.73 14.62
N THR A 6 21.92 -10.16 14.05
CA THR A 6 21.92 -11.00 12.85
C THR A 6 21.03 -10.39 11.79
N ALA A 7 21.65 -9.90 10.72
CA ALA A 7 20.94 -9.48 9.51
C ALA A 7 20.03 -10.63 9.02
N PHE A 8 18.86 -10.30 8.49
CA PHE A 8 17.85 -11.25 7.94
C PHE A 8 17.09 -12.15 8.95
N GLU A 9 17.42 -12.13 10.23
CA GLU A 9 16.76 -13.02 11.22
C GLU A 9 15.24 -12.83 11.28
N GLY A 10 14.77 -11.57 11.21
CA GLY A 10 13.34 -11.24 11.15
C GLY A 10 12.66 -11.83 9.92
N MET A 11 13.25 -11.64 8.73
CA MET A 11 12.71 -12.15 7.47
C MET A 11 12.59 -13.67 7.47
N ILE A 12 13.61 -14.39 7.96
CA ILE A 12 13.59 -15.86 8.03
C ILE A 12 12.47 -16.34 8.96
N LYS A 13 12.30 -15.67 10.10
CA LYS A 13 11.23 -15.99 11.04
C LYS A 13 9.85 -15.78 10.43
N ASP A 14 9.66 -14.68 9.71
CA ASP A 14 8.39 -14.36 9.05
C ASP A 14 8.05 -15.38 7.95
N ILE A 15 9.03 -15.75 7.12
CA ILE A 15 8.86 -16.78 6.07
C ILE A 15 8.52 -18.13 6.68
N LYS A 16 9.24 -18.55 7.72
CA LYS A 16 8.99 -19.83 8.41
C LYS A 16 7.62 -19.85 9.09
N GLY A 17 7.19 -18.74 9.66
CA GLY A 17 5.85 -18.59 10.23
C GLY A 17 4.77 -18.72 9.17
N ARG A 18 4.92 -18.04 8.02
CA ARG A 18 3.93 -18.03 6.95
C ARG A 18 3.84 -19.36 6.20
N SER A 19 4.98 -20.00 5.93
CA SER A 19 5.03 -21.23 5.12
C SER A 19 4.28 -22.41 5.74
N ALA A 20 4.20 -22.46 7.08
CA ALA A 20 3.47 -23.50 7.81
C ALA A 20 1.95 -23.48 7.50
N PHE A 21 1.36 -22.29 7.33
CA PHE A 21 -0.07 -22.11 7.11
C PHE A 21 -0.45 -21.97 5.63
N TYR A 22 0.51 -21.67 4.75
CA TYR A 22 0.23 -21.37 3.34
C TYR A 22 -0.54 -22.49 2.62
N LYS A 23 -0.14 -23.76 2.82
CA LYS A 23 -0.86 -24.93 2.23
C LYS A 23 -2.28 -25.05 2.77
N GLN A 24 -2.48 -24.73 4.05
CA GLN A 24 -3.78 -24.82 4.69
C GLN A 24 -4.74 -23.76 4.13
N ASP A 25 -4.27 -22.54 3.85
CA ASP A 25 -5.09 -21.46 3.29
C ASP A 25 -5.69 -21.83 1.93
N TRP A 26 -4.89 -22.40 1.02
CA TRP A 26 -5.39 -22.86 -0.27
C TRP A 26 -6.40 -24.00 -0.14
N THR A 27 -6.12 -24.95 0.75
CA THR A 27 -7.02 -26.09 1.00
C THR A 27 -8.35 -25.63 1.61
N ASN A 28 -8.30 -24.71 2.56
CA ASN A 28 -9.49 -24.14 3.21
C ASN A 28 -10.27 -23.22 2.26
N GLY A 29 -9.58 -22.43 1.43
CA GLY A 29 -10.20 -21.59 0.42
C GLY A 29 -11.03 -22.40 -0.56
N LEU A 30 -10.46 -23.49 -1.09
CA LEU A 30 -11.16 -24.40 -2.01
C LEU A 30 -12.33 -25.13 -1.33
N ARG A 31 -12.16 -25.57 -0.08
CA ARG A 31 -13.23 -26.22 0.70
C ARG A 31 -14.39 -25.27 1.05
N SER A 32 -14.15 -23.97 1.08
CA SER A 32 -15.19 -22.98 1.43
C SER A 32 -16.26 -22.82 0.34
N GLY A 33 -16.00 -23.32 -0.87
CA GLY A 33 -16.96 -23.33 -1.98
C GLY A 33 -17.54 -21.95 -2.28
N PHE A 34 -18.86 -21.84 -2.38
CA PHE A 34 -19.55 -20.58 -2.70
C PHE A 34 -19.61 -19.57 -1.55
N ARG A 35 -19.32 -19.97 -0.31
CA ARG A 35 -19.39 -19.07 0.86
C ARG A 35 -18.37 -17.94 0.81
N ILE A 36 -17.28 -18.12 0.07
CA ILE A 36 -16.25 -17.08 -0.11
C ILE A 36 -16.68 -15.98 -1.08
N LEU A 37 -17.68 -16.22 -1.94
CA LEU A 37 -18.09 -15.23 -2.95
C LEU A 37 -18.66 -13.97 -2.31
N ALA A 38 -19.53 -14.10 -1.30
CA ALA A 38 -20.13 -12.96 -0.63
C ALA A 38 -19.09 -12.00 -0.03
N PRO A 39 -18.12 -12.45 0.80
CA PRO A 39 -17.07 -11.56 1.30
C PRO A 39 -16.14 -11.06 0.19
N THR A 40 -15.85 -11.86 -0.85
CA THR A 40 -15.05 -11.41 -2.00
C THR A 40 -15.71 -10.24 -2.73
N PHE A 41 -17.00 -10.33 -3.04
CA PHE A 41 -17.74 -9.24 -3.69
C PHE A 41 -17.82 -7.99 -2.80
N TYR A 42 -18.08 -8.18 -1.50
CA TYR A 42 -18.12 -7.07 -0.55
C TYR A 42 -16.78 -6.32 -0.51
N ILE A 43 -15.67 -7.04 -0.34
CA ILE A 43 -14.33 -6.44 -0.30
C ILE A 43 -13.93 -5.85 -1.65
N PHE A 44 -14.34 -6.46 -2.77
CA PHE A 44 -14.11 -5.92 -4.11
C PHE A 44 -14.71 -4.51 -4.24
N PHE A 45 -15.99 -4.33 -3.93
CA PHE A 45 -16.61 -3.00 -4.01
C PHE A 45 -16.07 -2.03 -2.96
N ALA A 46 -15.83 -2.53 -1.73
CA ALA A 46 -15.27 -1.70 -0.66
C ALA A 46 -13.85 -1.19 -0.98
N SER A 47 -13.07 -1.90 -1.79
CA SER A 47 -11.72 -1.49 -2.20
C SER A 47 -11.66 -0.79 -3.55
N ALA A 48 -12.54 -1.13 -4.50
CA ALA A 48 -12.56 -0.51 -5.82
C ALA A 48 -13.05 0.95 -5.80
N LEU A 49 -14.11 1.25 -5.05
CA LEU A 49 -14.69 2.60 -4.99
C LEU A 49 -13.68 3.65 -4.47
N PRO A 50 -12.98 3.44 -3.34
CA PRO A 50 -11.92 4.35 -2.91
C PRO A 50 -10.83 4.55 -3.94
N VAL A 51 -10.39 3.46 -4.59
CA VAL A 51 -9.29 3.51 -5.57
C VAL A 51 -9.68 4.31 -6.80
N ILE A 52 -10.93 4.22 -7.25
CA ILE A 52 -11.45 5.03 -8.35
C ILE A 52 -11.55 6.50 -7.93
N ALA A 53 -12.10 6.79 -6.75
CA ALA A 53 -12.23 8.15 -6.24
C ALA A 53 -10.86 8.84 -6.09
N PHE A 54 -9.91 8.18 -5.43
CA PHE A 54 -8.54 8.69 -5.27
C PHE A 54 -7.78 8.76 -6.58
N GLY A 55 -8.04 7.85 -7.51
CA GLY A 55 -7.44 7.88 -8.83
C GLY A 55 -7.94 9.04 -9.71
N GLU A 56 -9.21 9.41 -9.58
CA GLU A 56 -9.78 10.60 -10.21
C GLU A 56 -9.23 11.89 -9.57
N GLN A 57 -9.13 11.93 -8.24
CA GLN A 57 -8.47 13.03 -7.53
C GLN A 57 -7.02 13.22 -8.02
N LEU A 58 -6.27 12.12 -8.15
CA LEU A 58 -4.90 12.15 -8.66
C LEU A 58 -4.83 12.65 -10.11
N SER A 59 -5.81 12.31 -10.95
CA SER A 59 -5.90 12.81 -12.33
C SER A 59 -6.01 14.33 -12.34
N ARG A 60 -6.93 14.86 -11.53
CA ARG A 60 -7.16 16.31 -11.42
C ARG A 60 -5.94 17.06 -10.90
N ASP A 61 -5.28 16.50 -9.89
CA ASP A 61 -4.12 17.13 -9.24
C ASP A 61 -2.83 17.06 -10.08
N THR A 62 -2.73 16.09 -11.00
CA THR A 62 -1.54 15.86 -11.84
C THR A 62 -1.72 16.27 -13.30
N ASP A 63 -2.74 17.10 -13.59
CA ASP A 63 -3.16 17.49 -14.94
C ASP A 63 -3.30 16.29 -15.90
N ASP A 64 -3.89 15.16 -15.46
CA ASP A 64 -4.04 13.90 -16.20
C ASP A 64 -2.74 13.11 -16.48
N ALA A 65 -1.66 13.38 -15.75
CA ALA A 65 -0.45 12.57 -15.85
C ALA A 65 -0.62 11.17 -15.23
N LEU A 66 -1.42 11.05 -14.17
CA LEU A 66 -1.78 9.78 -13.52
C LEU A 66 -3.28 9.72 -13.26
N GLY A 67 -3.98 8.83 -13.97
CA GLY A 67 -5.43 8.71 -13.88
C GLY A 67 -5.94 7.54 -13.02
N ALA A 68 -7.27 7.44 -12.96
CA ALA A 68 -7.97 6.38 -12.24
C ALA A 68 -7.60 4.96 -12.74
N VAL A 69 -7.42 4.78 -14.05
CA VAL A 69 -7.05 3.49 -14.64
C VAL A 69 -5.67 3.04 -14.16
N ALA A 70 -4.67 3.92 -14.18
CA ALA A 70 -3.32 3.60 -13.72
C ALA A 70 -3.31 3.24 -12.22
N THR A 71 -4.09 3.97 -11.44
CA THR A 71 -4.28 3.73 -9.99
C THR A 71 -4.93 2.37 -9.74
N LEU A 72 -5.97 2.01 -10.52
CA LEU A 72 -6.64 0.71 -10.43
C LEU A 72 -5.73 -0.46 -10.86
N THR A 73 -4.96 -0.29 -11.94
CA THR A 73 -3.97 -1.28 -12.38
C THR A 73 -2.88 -1.48 -11.33
N SER A 74 -2.41 -0.40 -10.70
CA SER A 74 -1.45 -0.45 -9.59
C SER A 74 -2.01 -1.22 -8.39
N ALA A 75 -3.22 -0.87 -7.92
CA ALA A 75 -3.85 -1.56 -6.80
C ALA A 75 -4.08 -3.05 -7.09
N THR A 76 -4.54 -3.39 -8.30
CA THR A 76 -4.82 -4.79 -8.69
C THR A 76 -3.54 -5.62 -8.79
N SER A 77 -2.49 -5.08 -9.40
CA SER A 77 -1.20 -5.79 -9.54
C SER A 77 -0.52 -5.99 -8.18
N CYS A 78 -0.41 -4.92 -7.38
CA CYS A 78 0.13 -4.99 -6.02
C CYS A 78 -0.69 -5.91 -5.12
N GLY A 79 -2.03 -5.84 -5.19
CA GLY A 79 -2.93 -6.71 -4.44
C GLY A 79 -2.72 -8.18 -4.80
N THR A 80 -2.66 -8.51 -6.08
CA THR A 80 -2.44 -9.90 -6.55
C THR A 80 -1.08 -10.44 -6.08
N ILE A 81 -0.01 -9.66 -6.24
CA ILE A 81 1.33 -10.05 -5.78
C ILE A 81 1.33 -10.25 -4.26
N HIS A 82 0.70 -9.34 -3.51
CA HIS A 82 0.63 -9.44 -2.06
C HIS A 82 -0.24 -10.62 -1.58
N SER A 83 -1.34 -10.93 -2.25
CA SER A 83 -2.18 -12.08 -1.88
C SER A 83 -1.43 -13.41 -2.05
N ILE A 84 -0.51 -13.51 -3.02
CA ILE A 84 0.26 -14.73 -3.28
C ILE A 84 1.51 -14.81 -2.39
N LEU A 85 2.27 -13.71 -2.26
CA LEU A 85 3.59 -13.68 -1.61
C LEU A 85 3.60 -13.05 -0.22
N GLY A 86 2.50 -12.42 0.20
CA GLY A 86 2.41 -11.64 1.44
C GLY A 86 2.43 -12.50 2.71
N GLY A 87 2.96 -11.90 3.77
CA GLY A 87 3.00 -12.48 5.11
C GLY A 87 1.65 -12.49 5.84
N GLN A 88 0.68 -11.67 5.40
CA GLN A 88 -0.63 -11.54 6.03
C GLN A 88 -1.74 -11.49 4.97
N PRO A 89 -2.44 -12.62 4.69
CA PRO A 89 -3.42 -12.69 3.60
C PRO A 89 -4.69 -11.86 3.82
N LEU A 90 -4.97 -11.43 5.05
CA LEU A 90 -6.09 -10.55 5.38
C LEU A 90 -5.77 -9.06 5.17
N LEU A 91 -4.52 -8.72 4.83
CA LEU A 91 -4.14 -7.33 4.55
C LEU A 91 -4.63 -6.94 3.16
N ILE A 92 -5.42 -5.87 3.09
CA ILE A 92 -5.87 -5.28 1.82
C ILE A 92 -4.87 -4.19 1.45
N VAL A 93 -4.18 -4.40 0.32
CA VAL A 93 -3.29 -3.37 -0.26
C VAL A 93 -4.13 -2.47 -1.15
N GLY A 94 -4.06 -1.18 -0.89
CA GLY A 94 -4.79 -0.16 -1.65
C GLY A 94 -4.05 1.16 -1.67
N VAL A 95 -4.65 2.13 -2.36
CA VAL A 95 -4.13 3.49 -2.41
C VAL A 95 -4.77 4.30 -1.28
N ALA A 96 -3.92 4.94 -0.48
CA ALA A 96 -4.34 5.83 0.58
C ALA A 96 -4.15 7.29 0.18
N GLU A 97 -4.95 8.18 0.75
CA GLU A 97 -4.88 9.62 0.48
C GLU A 97 -3.48 10.21 0.74
N THR A 98 -2.77 9.73 1.76
CA THR A 98 -1.39 10.16 2.04
C THR A 98 -0.45 9.90 0.88
N THR A 99 -0.70 8.84 0.10
CA THR A 99 0.04 8.55 -1.13
C THR A 99 -0.31 9.57 -2.20
N ILE A 100 -1.59 9.87 -2.40
CA ILE A 100 -2.05 10.89 -3.38
C ILE A 100 -1.43 12.25 -3.08
N ILE A 101 -1.48 12.71 -1.83
CA ILE A 101 -0.89 13.98 -1.40
C ILE A 101 0.61 14.04 -1.72
N MET A 102 1.35 12.94 -1.53
CA MET A 102 2.77 12.87 -1.87
C MET A 102 3.01 12.92 -3.39
N TYR A 103 2.19 12.25 -4.19
CA TYR A 103 2.31 12.31 -5.65
C TYR A 103 1.96 13.72 -6.18
N THR A 104 0.92 14.37 -5.64
CA THR A 104 0.57 15.76 -5.97
C THR A 104 1.70 16.72 -5.60
N TYR A 105 2.30 16.56 -4.41
CA TYR A 105 3.47 17.35 -4.03
C TYR A 105 4.66 17.14 -4.97
N LEU A 106 4.93 15.88 -5.33
CA LEU A 106 6.01 15.53 -6.26
C LEU A 106 5.77 16.13 -7.65
N TYR A 107 4.53 16.14 -8.11
CA TYR A 107 4.12 16.74 -9.36
C TYR A 107 4.36 18.26 -9.37
N HIS A 108 3.91 18.96 -8.33
CA HIS A 108 4.16 20.39 -8.17
C HIS A 108 5.66 20.71 -8.07
N PHE A 109 6.42 19.87 -7.37
CA PHE A 109 7.88 20.01 -7.27
C PHE A 109 8.54 19.93 -8.65
N CYS A 110 8.14 18.97 -9.50
CA CYS A 110 8.65 18.84 -10.86
C CYS A 110 8.25 20.03 -11.73
N LYS A 111 6.99 20.48 -11.63
CA LYS A 111 6.44 21.60 -12.43
C LYS A 111 7.08 22.95 -12.09
N GLN A 112 7.47 23.17 -10.84
CA GLN A 112 8.15 24.40 -10.39
C GLN A 112 9.63 24.44 -10.78
N ARG A 113 10.22 23.30 -11.17
CA ARG A 113 11.63 23.20 -11.56
C ARG A 113 11.77 23.37 -13.08
N PRO A 114 12.52 24.37 -13.57
CA PRO A 114 12.69 24.60 -15.00
C PRO A 114 13.40 23.43 -15.71
N ASP A 115 14.26 22.68 -15.00
CA ASP A 115 15.07 21.60 -15.58
C ASP A 115 14.33 20.26 -15.72
N LEU A 116 13.24 20.06 -14.98
CA LEU A 116 12.45 18.83 -14.99
C LEU A 116 11.17 18.98 -15.82
N GLY A 117 10.43 20.06 -15.57
CA GLY A 117 9.13 20.26 -16.19
C GLY A 117 8.13 19.14 -15.90
N ARG A 118 7.00 19.16 -16.63
CA ARG A 118 5.92 18.17 -16.50
C ARG A 118 6.27 16.83 -17.16
N GLU A 119 7.04 16.85 -18.25
CA GLU A 119 7.30 15.65 -19.07
C GLU A 119 8.15 14.60 -18.34
N LEU A 120 9.08 15.03 -17.48
CA LEU A 120 9.96 14.12 -16.72
C LEU A 120 9.36 13.68 -15.37
N PHE A 121 8.13 14.08 -15.04
CA PHE A 121 7.48 13.71 -13.77
C PHE A 121 7.43 12.19 -13.55
N LEU A 122 7.07 11.42 -14.58
CA LEU A 122 6.99 9.96 -14.47
C LEU A 122 8.36 9.32 -14.23
N ALA A 123 9.40 9.78 -14.94
CA ALA A 123 10.77 9.28 -14.76
C ALA A 123 11.32 9.64 -13.37
N TRP A 124 11.04 10.85 -12.90
CA TRP A 124 11.41 11.28 -11.54
C TRP A 124 10.73 10.42 -10.48
N THR A 125 9.42 10.20 -10.62
CA THR A 125 8.64 9.35 -9.72
C THR A 125 9.16 7.91 -9.70
N ALA A 126 9.53 7.35 -10.87
CA ALA A 126 10.15 6.03 -10.94
C ALA A 126 11.47 5.97 -10.14
N TRP A 127 12.29 7.02 -10.19
CA TRP A 127 13.53 7.08 -9.43
C TRP A 127 13.30 7.18 -7.92
N VAL A 128 12.30 7.95 -7.49
CA VAL A 128 11.85 7.98 -6.09
C VAL A 128 11.42 6.59 -5.63
N CYS A 129 10.70 5.84 -6.46
CA CYS A 129 10.30 4.45 -6.15
C CYS A 129 11.51 3.51 -6.02
N VAL A 130 12.56 3.67 -6.85
CA VAL A 130 13.80 2.87 -6.73
C VAL A 130 14.47 3.10 -5.38
N TRP A 131 14.63 4.36 -4.96
CA TRP A 131 15.20 4.68 -3.64
C TRP A 131 14.33 4.19 -2.49
N THR A 132 13.01 4.34 -2.62
CA THR A 132 12.06 3.84 -1.62
C THR A 132 12.17 2.32 -1.46
N ALA A 133 12.25 1.57 -2.57
CA ALA A 133 12.42 0.13 -2.54
C ALA A 133 13.76 -0.28 -1.90
N MET A 134 14.86 0.41 -2.24
CA MET A 134 16.17 0.17 -1.63
C MET A 134 16.15 0.39 -0.12
N LEU A 135 15.54 1.49 0.35
CA LEU A 135 15.41 1.80 1.77
C LEU A 135 14.54 0.78 2.50
N LEU A 136 13.43 0.33 1.91
CA LEU A 136 12.58 -0.70 2.49
C LEU A 136 13.32 -2.04 2.65
N ILE A 137 14.11 -2.45 1.65
CA ILE A 137 14.95 -3.65 1.73
C ILE A 137 15.97 -3.50 2.86
N LEU A 138 16.63 -2.35 2.95
CA LEU A 138 17.62 -2.06 3.99
C LEU A 138 16.99 -2.15 5.39
N LEU A 139 15.82 -1.53 5.58
CA LEU A 139 15.08 -1.59 6.85
C LEU A 139 14.65 -3.02 7.22
N ALA A 140 14.28 -3.84 6.23
CA ALA A 140 13.95 -5.25 6.43
C ALA A 140 15.17 -6.07 6.89
N ILE A 141 16.34 -5.86 6.27
CA ILE A 141 17.59 -6.54 6.63
C ILE A 141 17.99 -6.23 8.07
N PHE A 142 17.88 -4.97 8.49
CA PHE A 142 18.20 -4.51 9.85
C PHE A 142 17.09 -4.77 10.88
N ASN A 143 16.01 -5.45 10.51
CA ASN A 143 14.89 -5.78 11.39
C ASN A 143 14.30 -4.53 12.09
N ALA A 144 14.24 -3.41 11.36
CA ALA A 144 13.67 -2.15 11.85
C ALA A 144 12.18 -2.28 12.21
N CYS A 145 11.50 -3.32 11.71
CA CYS A 145 10.13 -3.67 12.08
C CYS A 145 9.93 -3.85 13.59
N THR A 146 10.99 -4.14 14.35
CA THR A 146 10.92 -4.18 15.83
C THR A 146 10.48 -2.85 16.44
N ILE A 147 10.67 -1.72 15.75
CA ILE A 147 10.20 -0.40 16.19
C ILE A 147 8.68 -0.36 16.33
N ILE A 148 7.94 -1.17 15.56
CA ILE A 148 6.48 -1.22 15.64
C ILE A 148 5.98 -1.64 17.02
N THR A 149 6.76 -2.40 17.80
CA THR A 149 6.38 -2.78 19.16
C THR A 149 6.45 -1.61 20.15
N ARG A 150 7.06 -0.49 19.75
CA ARG A 150 7.05 0.77 20.50
C ARG A 150 5.85 1.65 20.14
N PHE A 151 5.14 1.33 19.05
CA PHE A 151 3.96 2.08 18.65
C PHE A 151 2.85 1.82 19.67
N THR A 152 2.39 2.88 20.33
CA THR A 152 1.39 2.77 21.38
C THR A 152 0.00 2.63 20.76
N ARG A 153 -0.93 2.06 21.54
CA ARG A 153 -2.34 1.98 21.18
C ARG A 153 -2.93 3.34 20.79
N ILE A 154 -2.57 4.40 21.52
CA ILE A 154 -3.01 5.77 21.26
C ILE A 154 -2.56 6.23 19.87
N ALA A 155 -1.32 5.95 19.47
CA ALA A 155 -0.82 6.31 18.15
C ALA A 155 -1.54 5.54 17.03
N GLY A 156 -1.83 4.26 17.25
CA GLY A 156 -2.60 3.44 16.30
C GLY A 156 -4.05 3.92 16.14
N GLU A 157 -4.76 4.15 17.25
CA GLU A 157 -6.13 4.69 17.25
C GLU A 157 -6.18 6.10 16.65
N GLY A 158 -5.20 6.96 16.97
CA GLY A 158 -5.10 8.30 16.42
C GLY A 158 -4.91 8.31 14.90
N LEU A 159 -4.06 7.43 14.37
CA LEU A 159 -3.87 7.28 12.92
C LEU A 159 -5.15 6.74 12.25
N GLY A 160 -5.85 5.81 12.89
CA GLY A 160 -7.14 5.30 12.40
C GLY A 160 -8.23 6.37 12.33
N ILE A 161 -8.33 7.23 13.36
CA ILE A 161 -9.27 8.36 13.37
C ILE A 161 -8.93 9.36 12.26
N LEU A 162 -7.64 9.69 12.09
CA LEU A 162 -7.21 10.60 11.02
C LEU A 162 -7.64 10.08 9.64
N ILE A 163 -7.38 8.81 9.34
CA ILE A 163 -7.79 8.19 8.08
C ILE A 163 -9.31 8.23 7.92
N THR A 164 -10.06 7.95 8.99
CA THR A 164 -11.53 7.96 8.95
C THR A 164 -12.09 9.34 8.63
N VAL A 165 -11.54 10.40 9.25
CA VAL A 165 -11.97 11.78 9.01
C VAL A 165 -11.65 12.22 7.59
N LEU A 166 -10.44 11.89 7.11
CA LEU A 166 -10.01 12.14 5.74
C LEU A 166 -10.91 11.45 4.72
N PHE A 167 -11.24 10.18 4.95
CA PHE A 167 -12.17 9.43 4.11
C PHE A 167 -13.57 10.05 4.08
N LEU A 168 -14.06 10.52 5.22
CA LEU A 168 -15.35 11.22 5.31
C LEU A 168 -15.32 12.56 4.55
N GLN A 169 -14.22 13.30 4.63
CA GLN A 169 -14.05 14.56 3.90
C GLN A 169 -14.13 14.33 2.39
N GLU A 170 -13.42 13.34 1.87
CA GLU A 170 -13.44 13.05 0.44
C GLU A 170 -14.80 12.52 -0.01
N ALA A 171 -15.51 11.77 0.82
CA ALA A 171 -16.88 11.36 0.55
C ALA A 171 -17.88 12.54 0.49
N ILE A 172 -17.60 13.67 1.15
CA ILE A 172 -18.42 14.89 1.11
C ILE A 172 -18.03 15.78 -0.09
N LYS A 173 -16.76 15.78 -0.49
CA LYS A 173 -16.23 16.61 -1.58
C LYS A 173 -16.45 15.99 -2.97
N GLY A 174 -16.39 14.67 -3.08
CA GLY A 174 -16.62 13.91 -4.31
C GLY A 174 -18.09 13.86 -4.69
#